data_AF-A0A743P9J2-F1
#
_entry.id   AF-A0A743P9J2-F1
#
_cell.length_a   1.000
_cell.length_b   1.000
_cell.length_c   1.000
_cell.angle_alpha   90.00
_cell.angle_beta   90.00
_cell.angle_gamma   90.00
#
_symmetry.space_group_name_H-M   'P 1'
#
loop_
_entity.id
_entity.type
_entity.pdbx_description
1 polymer ?
#
loop_
_entity_poly.entity_id
_entity_poly.type
_entity_poly.pdbx_seq_one_letter_code
_entity_poly.pdbx_strand_id
1 'polypeptide(L)'
;MAKAKFFVFENLNDNKYRWELRWKKNKITSESFENQPAAIEDLESIIPIAGKAPMYDSDGILITENESRTPDTLENSPIYFIFLSHNNGLWDWWCLKKGGGLFCKGSEEKTVVSGFSSFEDALESARNLRSIIEHAEIVDVNGVMIPDMLFSPEFAEKYGIGDMHPSHEFIKKNKL
;
A
#
# COMPACT_ATOMS: atom_id res chain seq x y z
N MET A 1 16.55 -3.75 8.85
CA MET A 1 15.92 -3.08 7.70
C MET A 1 14.83 -2.15 8.22
N ALA A 2 14.70 -0.93 7.70
CA ALA A 2 13.58 -0.07 8.08
C ALA A 2 12.27 -0.70 7.58
N LYS A 3 11.33 -0.95 8.49
CA LYS A 3 9.99 -1.44 8.16
C LYS A 3 9.23 -0.38 7.37
N ALA A 4 8.38 -0.80 6.44
CA ALA A 4 7.48 0.09 5.74
C ALA A 4 6.43 0.64 6.70
N LYS A 5 6.05 1.90 6.52
CA LYS A 5 5.04 2.57 7.35
C LYS A 5 4.15 3.49 6.53
N PHE A 6 2.86 3.50 6.82
CA PHE A 6 1.93 4.54 6.42
C PHE A 6 1.94 5.65 7.45
N PHE A 7 2.34 6.86 7.04
CA PHE A 7 2.27 8.07 7.87
C PHE A 7 0.99 8.82 7.55
N VAL A 8 0.12 9.06 8.51
CA VAL A 8 -1.09 9.90 8.36
C VAL A 8 -0.81 11.28 8.96
N PHE A 9 -0.98 12.34 8.17
CA PHE A 9 -0.65 13.70 8.59
C PHE A 9 -1.48 14.75 7.86
N GLU A 10 -1.62 15.93 8.49
CA GLU A 10 -2.13 17.13 7.84
C GLU A 10 -0.99 17.82 7.09
N ASN A 11 -1.22 18.15 5.81
CA ASN A 11 -0.32 18.95 5.02
C ASN A 11 -0.61 20.44 5.28
N LEU A 12 0.35 21.12 5.91
CA LEU A 12 0.23 22.51 6.33
C LEU A 12 0.08 23.52 5.18
N ASN A 13 0.34 23.12 3.94
CA ASN A 13 0.20 24.00 2.78
C ASN A 13 -1.26 24.14 2.32
N ASP A 14 -2.05 23.08 2.45
CA ASP A 14 -3.46 23.03 1.99
C ASP A 14 -4.45 22.73 3.13
N ASN A 15 -3.98 22.49 4.36
CA ASN A 15 -4.75 22.04 5.51
C ASN A 15 -5.60 20.81 5.20
N LYS A 16 -5.07 19.89 4.38
CA LYS A 16 -5.70 18.61 4.04
C LYS A 16 -4.91 17.45 4.59
N TYR A 17 -5.61 16.39 4.94
CA TYR A 17 -4.98 15.16 5.41
C TYR A 17 -4.50 14.30 4.24
N ARG A 18 -3.40 13.60 4.46
CA ARG A 18 -2.82 12.64 3.51
C ARG A 18 -2.25 11.47 4.28
N TRP A 19 -2.17 10.32 3.63
CA TRP A 19 -1.27 9.26 4.07
C TRP A 19 -0.08 9.14 3.12
N GLU A 20 1.08 8.75 3.65
CA GLU A 20 2.28 8.47 2.85
C GLU A 20 2.89 7.13 3.26
N LEU A 21 2.90 6.16 2.34
CA LEU A 21 3.65 4.92 2.52
C LEU A 21 5.12 5.20 2.29
N ARG A 22 5.96 4.98 3.30
CA ARG A 22 7.42 5.12 3.21
C ARG A 22 8.10 3.78 3.41
N TRP A 23 9.00 3.42 2.50
CA TRP A 23 9.87 2.26 2.65
C TRP A 23 11.21 2.50 1.95
N LYS A 24 12.32 2.23 2.64
CA LYS A 24 13.68 2.52 2.14
C LYS A 24 13.80 3.98 1.67
N LYS A 25 13.97 4.22 0.36
CA LYS A 25 14.06 5.54 -0.29
C LYS A 25 12.79 5.91 -1.06
N ASN A 26 11.80 5.03 -1.08
CA ASN A 26 10.58 5.18 -1.85
C ASN A 26 9.48 5.76 -0.97
N LYS A 27 8.58 6.50 -1.60
CA LYS A 27 7.39 7.02 -0.95
C LYS A 27 6.21 7.05 -1.92
N ILE A 28 5.01 6.75 -1.43
CA ILE A 28 3.76 6.90 -2.16
C ILE A 28 2.85 7.78 -1.32
N THR A 29 2.40 8.90 -1.87
CA THR A 29 1.52 9.85 -1.19
C THR A 29 0.11 9.75 -1.75
N SER A 30 -0.88 9.74 -0.87
CA SER A 30 -2.30 9.78 -1.25
C SER A 30 -2.72 11.12 -1.86
N GLU A 31 -3.94 11.13 -2.38
CA GLU A 31 -4.68 12.37 -2.58
C GLU A 31 -4.98 13.09 -1.25
N SER A 32 -5.50 14.31 -1.35
CA SER A 32 -5.90 15.11 -0.20
C SER A 32 -7.28 14.69 0.32
N PHE A 33 -7.40 14.56 1.63
CA PHE A 33 -8.65 14.31 2.35
C PHE A 33 -9.04 15.51 3.21
N GLU A 34 -10.33 15.69 3.44
CA GLU A 34 -10.85 16.80 4.26
C GLU A 34 -10.49 16.68 5.75
N ASN A 35 -10.30 15.46 6.25
CA ASN A 35 -10.05 15.19 7.66
C ASN A 35 -9.26 13.89 7.85
N GLN A 36 -8.71 13.70 9.05
CA GLN A 36 -7.93 12.51 9.40
C GLN A 36 -8.72 11.20 9.25
N PRO A 37 -9.99 11.09 9.71
CA PRO A 37 -10.76 9.86 9.55
C PRO A 37 -10.90 9.43 8.09
N ALA A 38 -11.17 10.34 7.15
CA ALA A 38 -11.28 10.00 5.73
C ALA A 38 -9.97 9.44 5.14
N ALA A 39 -8.81 9.93 5.60
CA ALA A 39 -7.52 9.37 5.20
C ALA A 39 -7.29 7.96 5.78
N ILE A 40 -7.77 7.70 7.01
CA ILE A 40 -7.72 6.38 7.64
C ILE A 40 -8.67 5.41 6.93
N GLU A 41 -9.91 5.83 6.62
CA GLU A 41 -10.89 5.04 5.87
C GLU A 41 -10.35 4.60 4.50
N ASP A 42 -9.62 5.46 3.78
CA ASP A 42 -8.96 5.08 2.51
C ASP A 42 -7.93 3.95 2.75
N LEU A 43 -7.12 4.03 3.82
CA LEU A 43 -6.18 2.96 4.19
C LEU A 43 -6.90 1.65 4.54
N GLU A 44 -8.00 1.72 5.29
CA GLU A 44 -8.81 0.56 5.65
C GLU A 44 -9.44 -0.12 4.43
N SER A 45 -9.74 0.65 3.38
CA SER A 45 -10.25 0.09 2.13
C SER A 45 -9.15 -0.61 1.31
N ILE A 46 -7.90 -0.13 1.37
CA ILE A 46 -6.79 -0.57 0.51
C ILE A 46 -6.03 -1.74 1.13
N ILE A 47 -5.63 -1.64 2.39
CA ILE A 47 -4.73 -2.61 3.05
C ILE A 47 -5.28 -4.05 3.04
N PRO A 48 -6.58 -4.31 3.32
CA PRO A 48 -7.15 -5.66 3.39
C PRO A 48 -7.05 -6.50 2.14
N ILE A 49 -6.86 -5.86 1.01
CA ILE A 49 -6.95 -6.48 -0.31
C ILE A 49 -5.74 -6.17 -1.17
N ALA A 50 -4.83 -5.28 -0.72
CA ALA A 50 -3.60 -4.99 -1.44
C ALA A 50 -2.77 -6.25 -1.70
N GLY A 51 -2.69 -7.16 -0.72
CA GLY A 51 -2.07 -8.49 -0.87
C GLY A 51 -2.68 -9.33 -1.99
N LYS A 52 -3.96 -9.12 -2.31
CA LYS A 52 -4.75 -9.89 -3.28
C LYS A 52 -5.17 -9.09 -4.52
N ALA A 53 -4.64 -7.88 -4.70
CA ALA A 53 -5.03 -7.01 -5.82
C ALA A 53 -4.93 -7.79 -7.16
N PRO A 54 -5.76 -7.52 -8.17
CA PRO A 54 -5.60 -8.18 -9.45
C PRO A 54 -4.38 -7.61 -10.22
N MET A 55 -3.77 -8.46 -11.05
CA MET A 55 -2.63 -8.13 -11.93
C MET A 55 -3.05 -8.41 -13.35
N TYR A 56 -2.86 -7.46 -14.26
CA TYR A 56 -3.25 -7.59 -15.65
C TYR A 56 -2.04 -7.32 -16.54
N ASP A 57 -1.95 -8.02 -17.66
CA ASP A 57 -1.01 -7.63 -18.72
C ASP A 57 -1.50 -6.37 -19.47
N SER A 58 -0.74 -5.97 -20.49
CA SER A 58 -1.04 -4.78 -21.30
C SER A 58 -2.33 -4.91 -22.12
N ASP A 59 -2.80 -6.13 -22.37
CA ASP A 59 -4.04 -6.42 -23.11
C ASP A 59 -5.25 -6.51 -22.17
N GLY A 60 -5.04 -6.29 -20.87
CA GLY A 60 -6.09 -6.39 -19.85
C GLY A 60 -6.43 -7.82 -19.46
N ILE A 61 -5.59 -8.79 -19.83
CA ILE A 61 -5.77 -10.20 -19.46
C ILE A 61 -5.26 -10.39 -18.04
N LEU A 62 -6.10 -11.02 -17.21
CA LEU A 62 -5.76 -11.31 -15.82
C LEU A 62 -4.59 -12.29 -15.77
N ILE A 63 -3.52 -11.86 -15.10
CA ILE A 63 -2.39 -12.70 -14.73
C ILE A 63 -2.83 -13.52 -13.51
N THR A 64 -3.37 -14.71 -13.76
CA THR A 64 -3.85 -15.64 -12.74
C THR A 64 -2.67 -16.32 -12.05
N GLU A 65 -2.44 -15.98 -10.78
CA GLU A 65 -1.35 -16.56 -9.99
C GLU A 65 -1.78 -17.75 -9.12
N ASN A 66 -3.09 -18.03 -9.02
CA ASN A 66 -3.67 -19.20 -8.36
C ASN A 66 -5.17 -19.34 -8.71
N GLU A 67 -5.63 -20.56 -8.98
CA GLU A 67 -7.02 -20.90 -9.33
C GLU A 67 -8.05 -20.63 -8.21
N SER A 68 -7.58 -20.21 -7.03
CA SER A 68 -8.39 -20.07 -5.81
C SER A 68 -8.95 -18.65 -5.58
N ARG A 69 -8.78 -17.72 -6.53
CA ARG A 69 -9.31 -16.34 -6.39
C ARG A 69 -10.81 -16.35 -6.73
N THR A 70 -11.67 -16.13 -5.74
CA THR A 70 -13.11 -15.98 -5.97
C THR A 70 -13.38 -14.69 -6.77
N PRO A 71 -14.29 -14.71 -7.77
CA PRO A 71 -14.61 -13.55 -8.61
C PRO A 71 -14.95 -12.27 -7.82
N ASP A 72 -15.58 -12.41 -6.66
CA ASP A 72 -16.01 -11.30 -5.81
C ASP A 72 -14.84 -10.41 -5.30
N THR A 73 -13.63 -10.98 -5.16
CA THR A 73 -12.43 -10.21 -4.76
C THR A 73 -11.76 -9.47 -5.92
N LEU A 74 -12.04 -9.89 -7.16
CA LEU A 74 -11.49 -9.30 -8.37
C LEU A 74 -12.27 -8.07 -8.81
N GLU A 75 -13.61 -8.14 -8.80
CA GLU A 75 -14.45 -7.01 -9.19
C GLU A 75 -14.43 -5.86 -8.18
N ASN A 76 -14.10 -6.11 -6.90
CA ASN A 76 -14.22 -5.12 -5.83
C ASN A 76 -12.91 -4.53 -5.29
N SER A 77 -11.76 -4.80 -5.94
CA SER A 77 -10.48 -4.26 -5.47
C SER A 77 -10.32 -2.75 -5.78
N PRO A 78 -10.21 -1.84 -4.79
CA PRO A 78 -9.81 -0.44 -4.95
C PRO A 78 -8.48 -0.23 -5.65
N ILE A 79 -7.59 -1.21 -5.71
CA ILE A 79 -6.36 -1.11 -6.49
C ILE A 79 -6.12 -2.33 -7.38
N TYR A 80 -5.44 -2.12 -8.50
CA TYR A 80 -5.03 -3.18 -9.43
C TYR A 80 -3.72 -2.81 -10.13
N PHE A 81 -3.04 -3.81 -10.68
CA PHE A 81 -1.73 -3.64 -11.33
C PHE A 81 -1.85 -3.92 -12.82
N ILE A 82 -1.29 -3.06 -13.67
CA ILE A 82 -1.11 -3.30 -15.12
C ILE A 82 0.38 -3.40 -15.42
N PHE A 83 0.78 -4.43 -16.17
CA PHE A 83 2.12 -4.62 -16.68
C PHE A 83 2.24 -4.09 -18.10
N LEU A 84 3.29 -3.34 -18.37
CA LEU A 84 3.52 -2.66 -19.64
C LEU A 84 4.90 -3.04 -20.16
N SER A 85 4.97 -3.50 -21.41
CA SER A 85 6.25 -3.66 -22.12
C SER A 85 6.55 -2.40 -22.93
N HIS A 86 7.78 -1.92 -22.85
CA HIS A 86 8.31 -0.81 -23.64
C HIS A 86 8.98 -1.32 -24.91
N ASN A 87 9.09 -0.44 -25.92
CA ASN A 87 9.73 -0.77 -27.21
C ASN A 87 11.23 -1.14 -27.09
N ASN A 88 11.87 -0.85 -25.97
CA ASN A 88 13.25 -1.23 -25.66
C ASN A 88 13.37 -2.60 -24.96
N GLY A 89 12.26 -3.35 -24.85
CA GLY A 89 12.22 -4.66 -24.21
C GLY A 89 12.16 -4.62 -22.67
N LEU A 90 12.09 -3.42 -22.07
CA LEU A 90 11.91 -3.27 -20.63
C LEU A 90 10.44 -3.40 -20.24
N TRP A 91 10.20 -3.86 -19.02
CA TRP A 91 8.88 -3.99 -18.43
C TRP A 91 8.67 -2.97 -17.32
N ASP A 92 7.45 -2.50 -17.13
CA ASP A 92 7.04 -1.72 -15.98
C ASP A 92 5.72 -2.27 -15.44
N TRP A 93 5.37 -1.88 -14.22
CA TRP A 93 4.02 -2.06 -13.70
C TRP A 93 3.49 -0.75 -13.12
N TRP A 94 2.19 -0.51 -13.31
CA TRP A 94 1.45 0.60 -12.71
C TRP A 94 0.40 0.05 -11.76
N CYS A 95 0.39 0.54 -10.53
CA CYS A 95 -0.70 0.32 -9.58
C CYS A 95 -1.71 1.47 -9.74
N LEU A 96 -2.97 1.14 -10.01
CA LEU A 96 -4.03 2.09 -10.32
C LEU A 96 -5.16 1.96 -9.30
N LYS A 97 -5.86 3.07 -9.00
CA LYS A 97 -7.09 3.06 -8.21
C LYS A 97 -8.30 2.70 -9.06
N LYS A 98 -9.26 1.96 -8.51
CA LYS A 98 -10.58 1.71 -9.12
C LYS A 98 -11.35 3.03 -9.17
N GLY A 99 -11.76 3.45 -10.37
CA GLY A 99 -12.31 4.80 -10.62
C GLY A 99 -11.34 5.74 -11.33
N GLY A 100 -10.10 5.30 -11.55
CA GLY A 100 -9.06 6.07 -12.25
C GLY A 100 -8.07 6.70 -11.27
N GLY A 101 -6.87 7.01 -11.78
CA GLY A 101 -5.78 7.60 -11.01
C GLY A 101 -4.65 6.61 -10.75
N LEU A 102 -3.42 7.10 -10.85
CA LEU A 102 -2.20 6.37 -10.55
C LEU A 102 -2.00 6.33 -9.03
N PHE A 103 -1.95 5.13 -8.46
CA PHE A 103 -1.56 4.93 -7.07
C PHE A 103 -0.04 4.99 -6.94
N CYS A 104 0.69 4.18 -7.71
CA CYS A 104 2.15 4.22 -7.84
C CYS A 104 2.62 3.44 -9.07
N LYS A 105 3.91 3.48 -9.39
CA LYS A 105 4.51 2.68 -10.48
C LYS A 105 5.89 2.18 -10.10
N GLY A 106 6.28 1.03 -10.66
CA GLY A 106 7.55 0.35 -10.34
C GLY A 106 8.83 1.10 -10.71
N SER A 107 8.74 2.16 -11.52
CA SER A 107 9.90 2.94 -11.98
C SER A 107 10.46 3.95 -10.97
N GLU A 108 9.83 4.11 -9.80
CA GLU A 108 10.32 5.04 -8.76
C GLU A 108 11.52 4.49 -7.95
N GLU A 109 11.94 3.23 -8.18
CA GLU A 109 12.96 2.59 -7.37
C GLU A 109 14.43 2.96 -7.68
N LYS A 110 14.77 3.58 -8.83
CA LYS A 110 16.07 4.26 -9.11
C LYS A 110 16.25 4.66 -10.58
N THR A 111 16.55 5.93 -10.81
CA THR A 111 17.46 6.48 -11.85
C THR A 111 17.49 5.85 -13.27
N VAL A 112 16.90 6.58 -14.22
CA VAL A 112 17.38 6.89 -15.60
C VAL A 112 17.40 5.77 -16.67
N VAL A 113 17.10 4.51 -16.36
CA VAL A 113 16.74 3.50 -17.39
C VAL A 113 15.55 2.71 -16.88
N SER A 114 14.39 3.35 -16.83
CA SER A 114 13.30 2.95 -15.95
C SER A 114 12.48 1.79 -16.53
N GLY A 115 12.83 0.58 -16.12
CA GLY A 115 12.04 -0.64 -16.31
C GLY A 115 12.81 -1.89 -15.92
N PHE A 116 12.09 -2.98 -15.68
CA PHE A 116 12.61 -4.30 -15.38
C PHE A 116 13.09 -5.01 -16.66
N SER A 117 14.13 -5.82 -16.54
CA SER A 117 14.70 -6.59 -17.65
C SER A 117 13.80 -7.71 -18.17
N SER A 118 12.86 -8.15 -17.34
CA SER A 118 11.93 -9.24 -17.66
C SER A 118 10.56 -8.97 -17.06
N PHE A 119 9.55 -9.67 -17.60
CA PHE A 119 8.21 -9.64 -17.04
C PHE A 119 8.19 -10.25 -15.63
N GLU A 120 8.97 -11.30 -15.41
CA GLU A 120 9.11 -11.98 -14.12
C GLU A 120 9.67 -11.06 -13.04
N ASP A 121 10.69 -10.26 -13.35
CA ASP A 121 11.27 -9.27 -12.43
C ASP A 121 10.24 -8.19 -12.06
N ALA A 122 9.48 -7.71 -13.06
CA ALA A 122 8.41 -6.76 -12.82
C ALA A 122 7.33 -7.37 -11.91
N LEU A 123 6.97 -8.62 -12.17
CA LEU A 123 5.93 -9.36 -11.44
C LEU A 123 6.33 -9.57 -9.98
N GLU A 124 7.58 -9.99 -9.74
CA GLU A 124 8.15 -10.12 -8.40
C GLU A 124 8.19 -8.78 -7.67
N SER A 125 8.58 -7.70 -8.36
CA SER A 125 8.55 -6.34 -7.79
C SER A 125 7.14 -5.91 -7.36
N ALA A 126 6.14 -6.14 -8.20
CA ALA A 126 4.75 -5.84 -7.87
C ALA A 126 4.24 -6.67 -6.68
N ARG A 127 4.59 -7.97 -6.62
CA ARG A 127 4.27 -8.85 -5.46
C ARG A 127 4.90 -8.32 -4.17
N ASN A 128 6.16 -7.90 -4.25
CA ASN A 128 6.86 -7.31 -3.12
C ASN A 128 6.15 -6.04 -2.63
N LEU A 129 5.69 -5.16 -3.52
CA LEU A 129 4.93 -3.98 -3.12
C LEU A 129 3.62 -4.36 -2.42
N ARG A 130 2.87 -5.34 -2.91
CA ARG A 130 1.62 -5.79 -2.26
C ARG A 130 1.86 -6.26 -0.84
N SER A 131 2.89 -7.09 -0.65
CA SER A 131 3.30 -7.56 0.66
C SER A 131 3.71 -6.40 1.57
N ILE A 132 4.43 -5.42 1.02
CA ILE A 132 4.82 -4.19 1.75
C ILE A 132 3.59 -3.41 2.21
N ILE A 133 2.58 -3.20 1.34
CA ILE A 133 1.35 -2.48 1.68
C ILE A 133 0.57 -3.23 2.77
N GLU A 134 0.37 -4.54 2.60
CA GLU A 134 -0.43 -5.38 3.51
C GLU A 134 0.14 -5.41 4.95
N HIS A 135 1.46 -5.28 5.10
CA HIS A 135 2.15 -5.42 6.38
C HIS A 135 2.77 -4.11 6.90
N ALA A 136 2.50 -2.97 6.26
CA ALA A 136 3.00 -1.68 6.71
C ALA A 136 2.30 -1.23 8.01
N GLU A 137 3.06 -0.71 8.97
CA GLU A 137 2.51 -0.14 10.20
C GLU A 137 1.85 1.22 9.89
N ILE A 138 0.72 1.53 10.52
CA ILE A 138 0.04 2.84 10.37
C ILE A 138 0.38 3.72 11.57
N VAL A 139 0.94 4.90 11.30
CA VAL A 139 1.49 5.81 12.30
C VAL A 139 1.11 7.26 12.01
N ASP A 140 1.18 8.11 13.03
CA ASP A 140 1.05 9.56 12.89
C ASP A 140 2.30 10.19 12.24
N VAL A 141 2.30 11.52 12.11
CA VAL A 141 3.43 12.29 11.57
C VAL A 141 4.75 12.08 12.33
N ASN A 142 4.68 11.75 13.62
CA ASN A 142 5.83 11.51 14.50
C ASN A 142 6.32 10.05 14.46
N GLY A 143 5.63 9.18 13.73
CA GLY A 143 5.93 7.76 13.66
C GLY A 143 5.41 6.96 14.86
N VAL A 144 4.47 7.52 15.62
CA VAL A 144 3.77 6.88 16.75
C VAL A 144 2.51 6.19 16.23
N MET A 145 2.17 5.02 16.77
CA MET A 145 0.95 4.31 16.39
C MET A 145 -0.28 5.19 16.64
N ILE A 146 -1.19 5.23 15.66
CA ILE A 146 -2.47 5.92 15.79
C ILE A 146 -3.36 5.09 16.74
N PRO A 147 -4.07 5.71 17.70
CA PRO A 147 -5.00 5.01 18.58
C PRO A 147 -6.04 4.18 17.81
N ASP A 148 -6.36 3.00 18.33
CA ASP A 148 -7.30 2.06 17.71
C ASP A 148 -8.72 2.63 17.55
N MET A 149 -9.14 3.53 18.45
CA MET A 149 -10.43 4.24 18.39
C MET A 149 -10.65 5.07 17.12
N LEU A 150 -9.59 5.31 16.34
CA LEU A 150 -9.68 6.02 15.05
C LEU A 150 -9.85 5.07 13.85
N PHE A 151 -9.87 3.76 14.09
CA PHE A 151 -10.08 2.71 13.08
C PHE A 151 -11.42 2.00 13.30
N SER A 152 -11.92 1.32 12.27
CA SER A 152 -13.04 0.38 12.45
C SER A 152 -12.61 -0.79 13.35
N PRO A 153 -13.48 -1.28 14.25
CA PRO A 153 -13.15 -2.36 15.17
C PRO A 153 -12.62 -3.61 14.46
N GLU A 154 -13.24 -4.01 13.35
CA GLU A 154 -12.84 -5.19 12.57
C GLU A 154 -11.45 -5.03 11.95
N PHE A 155 -11.12 -3.83 11.47
CA PHE A 155 -9.80 -3.54 10.92
C PHE A 155 -8.74 -3.52 12.02
N ALA A 156 -9.01 -2.83 13.13
CA ALA A 156 -8.10 -2.73 14.25
C ALA A 156 -7.75 -4.12 14.83
N GLU A 157 -8.75 -4.97 15.05
CA GLU A 157 -8.55 -6.34 15.53
C GLU A 157 -7.71 -7.17 14.54
N LYS A 158 -8.07 -7.16 13.26
CA LYS A 158 -7.39 -7.95 12.21
C LYS A 158 -5.91 -7.57 12.06
N TYR A 159 -5.59 -6.28 12.15
CA TYR A 159 -4.24 -5.77 11.98
C TYR A 159 -3.49 -5.56 13.30
N GLY A 160 -4.08 -5.94 14.43
CA GLY A 160 -3.47 -5.79 15.75
C GLY A 160 -3.16 -4.35 16.12
N ILE A 161 -3.99 -3.42 15.62
CA ILE A 161 -3.96 -2.02 16.03
C ILE A 161 -4.67 -1.98 17.38
N GLY A 162 -3.90 -1.69 18.42
CA GLY A 162 -4.43 -1.50 19.76
C GLY A 162 -3.86 -0.24 20.35
N ASP A 163 -4.54 0.30 21.37
CA ASP A 163 -4.03 1.34 22.25
C ASP A 163 -2.71 0.88 22.91
N MET A 164 -1.61 1.01 22.17
CA MET A 164 -0.27 0.74 22.68
C MET A 164 0.13 1.92 23.55
N HIS A 165 -0.34 1.90 24.80
CA HIS A 165 0.30 2.68 25.85
C HIS A 165 1.82 2.40 25.78
N PRO A 166 2.72 3.39 25.89
CA PRO A 166 4.17 3.17 25.72
C PRO A 166 4.77 2.05 26.58
N SER A 167 4.11 1.70 27.69
CA SER A 167 4.47 0.55 28.53
C SER A 167 4.22 -0.82 27.88
N HIS A 168 3.40 -0.93 26.83
CA HIS A 168 3.09 -2.20 26.17
C HIS A 168 4.32 -2.78 25.44
N GLU A 169 5.09 -1.94 24.74
CA GLU A 169 6.41 -2.29 24.18
C GLU A 169 7.40 -2.73 25.27
N PHE A 170 7.36 -2.07 26.43
CA PHE A 170 8.18 -2.41 27.60
C PHE A 170 7.80 -3.77 28.19
N ILE A 171 6.51 -4.05 28.37
CA ILE A 171 5.99 -5.33 28.87
C ILE A 171 6.36 -6.47 27.90
N LYS A 172 6.14 -6.27 26.60
CA LYS A 172 6.45 -7.26 25.56
C LYS A 172 7.94 -7.58 25.45
N LYS A 173 8.82 -6.57 25.53
CA LYS A 173 10.28 -6.78 25.53
C LYS A 173 10.77 -7.51 26.77
N ASN A 174 10.11 -7.31 27.91
CA ASN A 174 10.54 -7.87 29.19
C ASN A 174 9.80 -9.17 29.58
N LYS A 175 8.88 -9.67 28.74
CA LYS A 175 8.03 -10.84 29.03
C LYS A 175 7.41 -10.78 30.45
N LEU A 176 6.94 -9.59 30.83
CA LEU A 176 6.18 -9.38 32.06
C LEU A 176 4.72 -9.78 31.85
#